data_AF-A0A820C337-F1
#
_entry.id   AF-A0A820C337-F1
#
_cell.length_a   1.000
_cell.length_b   1.000
_cell.length_c   1.000
_cell.angle_alpha   90.00
_cell.angle_beta   90.00
_cell.angle_gamma   90.00
#
_symmetry.space_group_name_H-M   'P 1'
#
loop_
_entity.id
_entity.type
_entity.pdbx_description
1 polymer ?
#
loop_
_entity_poly.entity_id
_entity_poly.type
_entity_poly.pdbx_seq_one_letter_code
_entity_poly.pdbx_strand_id
1 'polypeptide(L)'
;LQGSRDSEFCLVVNDTEMIDSKLNGQIQKVGTFSSTWRKKLFRQLLGVKNEEDMNVDDPCSDEFYNYFRDTAKNNAQIYEEVFNTLPSNRVREFAQVESYVDRPKLKQTDPLAAHEKCKKIQGFIVEFPLDFLADDVLMPKWNTSEGMAPILLWT
;
A
#
# COMPACT_ATOMS: atom_id res chain seq x y z
N LEU A 1 -15.17 -9.31 -11.35
CA LEU A 1 -14.84 -9.64 -12.76
C LEU A 1 -16.03 -10.39 -13.37
N GLN A 2 -17.01 -9.68 -13.94
CA GLN A 2 -18.28 -10.26 -14.42
C GLN A 2 -18.21 -10.77 -15.87
N GLY A 3 -17.20 -10.38 -16.66
CA GLY A 3 -17.03 -10.82 -18.07
C GLY A 3 -18.05 -10.24 -19.07
N SER A 4 -19.15 -9.66 -18.60
CA SER A 4 -20.19 -9.02 -19.41
C SER A 4 -20.03 -7.50 -19.55
N ARG A 5 -18.85 -6.97 -19.20
CA ARG A 5 -18.53 -5.54 -19.17
C ARG A 5 -17.31 -5.28 -20.05
N ASP A 6 -16.25 -4.75 -19.48
CA ASP A 6 -15.03 -4.46 -20.22
C ASP A 6 -14.34 -5.75 -20.67
N SER A 7 -13.73 -5.68 -21.86
CA SER A 7 -12.95 -6.77 -22.41
C SER A 7 -11.58 -6.82 -21.74
N GLU A 8 -11.34 -7.89 -20.99
CA GLU A 8 -10.09 -8.13 -20.25
C GLU A 8 -9.51 -9.47 -20.68
N PHE A 9 -8.19 -9.62 -20.57
CA PHE A 9 -7.52 -10.91 -20.71
C PHE A 9 -6.58 -11.16 -19.54
N CYS A 10 -6.38 -12.43 -19.20
CA CYS A 10 -5.50 -12.85 -18.12
C CYS A 10 -4.70 -14.06 -18.57
N LEU A 11 -3.44 -14.13 -18.13
CA LEU A 11 -2.60 -15.31 -18.27
C LEU A 11 -2.44 -15.96 -16.90
N VAL A 12 -2.75 -17.25 -16.81
CA VAL A 12 -2.46 -18.06 -15.63
C VAL A 12 -1.16 -18.81 -15.88
N VAL A 13 -0.17 -18.56 -15.02
CA VAL A 13 1.13 -19.24 -15.05
C VAL A 13 1.19 -20.18 -13.86
N ASN A 14 1.30 -21.48 -14.14
CA ASN A 14 1.54 -22.51 -13.13
C ASN A 14 2.96 -23.03 -13.29
N ASP A 15 3.76 -22.90 -12.25
CA ASP A 15 5.12 -23.42 -12.23
C ASP A 15 5.14 -24.95 -12.38
N THR A 16 6.03 -25.44 -13.24
CA THR A 16 6.35 -26.87 -13.37
C THR A 16 7.69 -27.21 -12.70
N GLU A 17 8.60 -26.25 -12.65
CA GLU A 17 9.85 -26.34 -11.92
C GLU A 17 9.68 -25.84 -10.49
N MET A 18 10.15 -26.64 -9.53
CA MET A 18 9.97 -26.41 -8.11
C MET A 18 11.31 -26.35 -7.39
N ILE A 19 11.47 -25.37 -6.51
CA ILE A 19 12.65 -25.17 -5.66
C ILE A 19 12.28 -25.30 -4.18
N ASP A 20 13.26 -25.64 -3.35
CA ASP A 20 13.08 -25.57 -1.90
C ASP A 20 13.02 -24.11 -1.44
N SER A 21 12.01 -23.79 -0.63
CA SER A 21 11.88 -22.50 0.02
C SER A 21 11.24 -22.69 1.40
N LYS A 22 10.98 -21.60 2.11
CA LYS A 22 10.47 -21.63 3.47
C LYS A 22 9.09 -20.99 3.51
N LEU A 23 8.13 -21.66 4.13
CA LEU A 23 6.79 -21.15 4.39
C LEU A 23 6.45 -21.43 5.85
N ASN A 24 6.31 -20.37 6.64
CA ASN A 24 6.05 -20.41 8.08
C ASN A 24 7.02 -21.34 8.83
N GLY A 25 8.32 -21.15 8.58
CA GLY A 25 9.41 -21.91 9.18
C GLY A 25 9.67 -23.28 8.54
N GLN A 26 8.75 -23.82 7.74
CA GLN A 26 8.85 -25.15 7.16
C GLN A 26 9.44 -25.11 5.75
N ILE A 27 10.34 -26.06 5.45
CA ILE A 27 10.88 -26.23 4.09
C ILE A 27 9.76 -26.85 3.21
N GLN A 28 9.41 -26.16 2.13
CA GLN A 28 8.40 -26.59 1.17
C GLN A 28 8.87 -26.35 -0.28
N LYS A 29 8.36 -27.17 -1.20
CA LYS A 29 8.55 -26.97 -2.64
C LYS A 29 7.64 -25.85 -3.13
N VAL A 30 8.23 -24.82 -3.73
CA VAL A 30 7.52 -23.68 -4.32
C VAL A 30 7.93 -23.50 -5.78
N GLY A 31 7.04 -22.91 -6.59
CA GLY A 31 7.32 -22.64 -7.99
C GLY A 31 8.45 -21.64 -8.20
N THR A 32 9.35 -21.92 -9.15
CA THR A 32 10.53 -21.08 -9.43
C THR A 32 10.13 -19.67 -9.86
N PHE A 33 9.23 -19.54 -10.84
CA PHE A 33 8.77 -18.26 -11.36
C PHE A 33 8.04 -17.46 -10.28
N SER A 34 7.02 -18.06 -9.66
CA SER A 34 6.18 -17.39 -8.67
C SER A 34 6.98 -16.91 -7.46
N SER A 35 7.88 -17.76 -6.95
CA SER A 35 8.71 -17.42 -5.80
C SER A 35 9.70 -16.31 -6.13
N THR A 36 10.39 -16.40 -7.27
CA THR A 36 11.35 -15.37 -7.72
C THR A 36 10.66 -14.02 -7.91
N TRP A 37 9.50 -14.02 -8.56
CA TRP A 37 8.74 -12.80 -8.80
C TRP A 37 8.25 -12.16 -7.51
N ARG A 38 7.65 -12.95 -6.60
CA ARG A 38 7.22 -12.48 -5.27
C ARG A 38 8.37 -11.85 -4.50
N LYS A 39 9.53 -12.52 -4.42
CA LYS A 39 10.70 -12.00 -3.71
C LYS A 39 11.19 -10.68 -4.32
N LYS A 40 11.19 -10.56 -5.65
CA LYS A 40 11.54 -9.31 -6.34
C LYS A 40 10.58 -8.17 -5.97
N LEU A 41 9.27 -8.42 -5.99
CA LEU A 41 8.28 -7.42 -5.59
C LEU A 41 8.44 -7.00 -4.14
N PHE A 42 8.62 -7.95 -3.22
CA PHE A 42 8.81 -7.64 -1.80
C PHE A 42 10.07 -6.82 -1.55
N ARG A 43 11.19 -7.17 -2.20
CA ARG A 43 12.42 -6.35 -2.12
C ARG A 43 12.20 -4.93 -2.61
N GLN A 44 11.50 -4.75 -3.72
CA GLN A 44 11.19 -3.41 -4.25
C GLN A 44 10.25 -2.62 -3.34
N LEU A 45 9.16 -3.23 -2.87
CA LEU A 45 8.16 -2.58 -2.01
C LEU A 45 8.72 -2.20 -0.65
N LEU A 46 9.58 -3.06 -0.07
CA LEU A 46 10.21 -2.82 1.21
C LEU A 46 11.52 -2.03 1.09
N GLY A 47 12.07 -1.83 -0.11
CA GLY A 47 13.38 -1.17 -0.29
C GLY A 47 14.57 -2.00 0.23
N VAL A 48 14.39 -3.32 0.36
CA VAL A 48 15.42 -4.26 0.81
C VAL A 48 16.37 -4.54 -0.34
N LYS A 49 17.66 -4.22 -0.15
CA LYS A 49 18.69 -4.42 -1.18
C LYS A 49 19.36 -5.77 -1.02
N ASN A 50 19.65 -6.15 0.22
CA ASN A 50 20.40 -7.35 0.57
C ASN A 50 19.63 -8.17 1.62
N GLU A 51 19.98 -9.45 1.78
CA GLU A 51 19.33 -10.35 2.75
C GLU A 51 19.68 -10.00 4.21
N GLU A 52 20.73 -9.21 4.43
CA GLU A 52 21.12 -8.68 5.74
C GLU A 52 20.09 -7.68 6.30
N ASP A 53 19.37 -6.97 5.43
CA ASP A 53 18.33 -6.00 5.86
C ASP A 53 17.08 -6.75 6.34
N MET A 54 16.63 -7.73 5.55
CA MET A 54 15.48 -8.59 5.83
C MET A 54 15.47 -9.79 4.88
N ASN A 55 15.26 -10.98 5.40
CA ASN A 55 15.07 -12.18 4.59
C ASN A 55 13.61 -12.29 4.13
N VAL A 56 13.37 -12.10 2.83
CA VAL A 56 12.02 -12.17 2.22
C VAL A 56 11.64 -13.58 1.71
N ASP A 57 12.44 -14.60 2.05
CA ASP A 57 12.22 -15.96 1.58
C ASP A 57 10.98 -16.58 2.20
N ASP A 58 10.70 -16.29 3.47
CA ASP A 58 9.53 -16.79 4.19
C ASP A 58 8.44 -15.73 4.33
N PRO A 59 7.50 -15.62 3.36
CA PRO A 59 6.42 -14.63 3.38
C PRO A 59 5.36 -14.90 4.46
N CYS A 60 5.38 -16.07 5.10
CA CYS A 60 4.36 -16.49 6.06
C CYS A 60 4.87 -16.48 7.50
N SER A 61 6.10 -16.04 7.73
CA SER A 61 6.66 -15.88 9.07
C SER A 61 6.13 -14.62 9.75
N ASP A 62 5.98 -14.68 11.08
CA ASP A 62 5.62 -13.52 11.90
C ASP A 62 6.67 -12.40 11.79
N GLU A 63 7.96 -12.76 11.66
CA GLU A 63 9.06 -11.82 11.46
C GLU A 63 8.85 -10.98 10.19
N PHE A 64 8.62 -11.65 9.05
CA PHE A 64 8.35 -10.97 7.79
C PHE A 64 7.08 -10.11 7.89
N TYR A 65 5.99 -10.65 8.44
CA TYR A 65 4.72 -9.96 8.52
C TYR A 65 4.77 -8.71 9.40
N ASN A 66 5.43 -8.80 10.56
CA ASN A 66 5.64 -7.66 11.44
C ASN A 66 6.51 -6.59 10.77
N TYR A 67 7.62 -6.99 10.14
CA TYR A 67 8.46 -6.05 9.39
C TYR A 67 7.68 -5.33 8.28
N PHE A 68 6.94 -6.08 7.46
CA PHE A 68 6.11 -5.53 6.39
C PHE A 68 5.10 -4.51 6.90
N ARG A 69 4.39 -4.84 7.98
CA ARG A 69 3.42 -3.95 8.62
C ARG A 69 4.09 -2.72 9.20
N ASP A 70 5.17 -2.88 9.94
CA ASP A 70 5.86 -1.79 10.62
C ASP A 70 6.49 -0.82 9.61
N THR A 71 7.09 -1.32 8.53
CA THR A 71 7.58 -0.48 7.42
C THR A 71 6.43 0.31 6.79
N ALA A 72 5.29 -0.34 6.51
CA ALA A 72 4.12 0.33 5.93
C ALA A 72 3.58 1.44 6.83
N LYS A 73 3.44 1.16 8.13
CA LYS A 73 2.96 2.12 9.13
C LYS A 73 3.92 3.29 9.31
N ASN A 74 5.21 3.01 9.44
CA ASN A 74 6.24 4.04 9.62
C ASN A 74 6.33 4.95 8.40
N ASN A 75 6.32 4.38 7.18
CA ASN A 75 6.32 5.17 5.95
C ASN A 75 5.07 6.05 5.86
N ALA A 76 3.88 5.50 6.11
CA ALA A 76 2.63 6.26 6.10
C ALA A 76 2.67 7.44 7.09
N GLN A 77 3.17 7.21 8.31
CA GLN A 77 3.33 8.25 9.33
C GLN A 77 4.31 9.34 8.86
N ILE A 78 5.45 8.99 8.26
CA ILE A 78 6.41 9.97 7.75
C ILE A 78 5.77 10.80 6.64
N TYR A 79 5.08 10.18 5.68
CA TYR A 79 4.40 10.91 4.61
C TYR A 79 3.36 11.88 5.16
N GLU A 80 2.57 11.44 6.14
CA GLU A 80 1.56 12.26 6.77
C GLU A 80 2.17 13.46 7.51
N GLU A 81 3.21 13.24 8.33
CA GLU A 81 3.88 14.29 9.09
C GLU A 81 4.62 15.30 8.21
N VAL A 82 5.24 14.83 7.12
CA VAL A 82 6.08 15.69 6.27
C VAL A 82 5.23 16.50 5.30
N PHE A 83 4.17 15.90 4.75
CA PHE A 83 3.46 16.43 3.59
C PHE A 83 1.96 16.67 3.82
N ASN A 84 1.38 16.27 4.95
CA ASN A 84 -0.07 16.28 5.18
C ASN A 84 -0.82 15.56 4.04
N THR A 85 -0.34 14.37 3.63
CA THR A 85 -0.93 13.62 2.52
C THR A 85 -2.37 13.19 2.78
N LEU A 86 -3.14 13.08 1.69
CA LEU A 86 -4.41 12.36 1.64
C LEU A 86 -4.23 11.12 0.74
N PRO A 87 -4.99 10.04 0.97
CA PRO A 87 -5.96 9.84 2.07
C PRO A 87 -5.31 9.73 3.46
N SER A 88 -6.05 10.00 4.53
CA SER A 88 -5.55 9.95 5.93
C SER A 88 -6.68 9.61 6.93
N ASN A 89 -6.38 8.78 7.94
CA ASN A 89 -7.30 8.45 9.03
C ASN A 89 -7.63 9.65 9.95
N ARG A 90 -6.92 10.77 9.83
CA ARG A 90 -7.19 12.01 10.58
C ARG A 90 -8.31 12.84 9.94
N VAL A 91 -8.73 12.50 8.72
CA VAL A 91 -9.76 13.19 7.95
C VAL A 91 -10.91 12.21 7.73
N ARG A 92 -11.90 12.26 8.62
CA ARG A 92 -13.06 11.36 8.60
C ARG A 92 -14.26 11.94 7.87
N GLU A 93 -14.22 13.23 7.52
CA GLU A 93 -15.26 13.96 6.79
C GLU A 93 -14.64 14.87 5.71
N PHE A 94 -15.34 15.10 4.60
CA PHE A 94 -14.98 16.02 3.52
C PHE A 94 -14.83 17.45 4.01
N ALA A 95 -15.65 17.87 4.98
CA ALA A 95 -15.56 19.20 5.58
C ALA A 95 -14.19 19.47 6.23
N GLN A 96 -13.47 18.43 6.62
CA GLN A 96 -12.15 18.53 7.24
C GLN A 96 -11.01 18.65 6.21
N VAL A 97 -11.24 18.25 4.94
CA VAL A 97 -10.20 18.12 3.90
C VAL A 97 -9.45 19.42 3.66
N GLU A 98 -10.15 20.52 3.41
CA GLU A 98 -9.53 21.82 3.12
C GLU A 98 -8.66 22.27 4.30
N SER A 99 -9.25 22.28 5.50
CA SER A 99 -8.55 22.67 6.72
C SER A 99 -7.33 21.77 7.01
N TYR A 100 -7.37 20.49 6.64
CA TYR A 100 -6.28 19.55 6.85
C TYR A 100 -5.11 19.79 5.89
N VAL A 101 -5.42 20.03 4.61
CA VAL A 101 -4.45 20.26 3.53
C VAL A 101 -3.74 21.60 3.68
N ASP A 102 -4.46 22.61 4.16
CA ASP A 102 -3.95 23.98 4.36
C ASP A 102 -3.04 24.12 5.59
N ARG A 103 -3.00 23.10 6.48
CA ARG A 103 -2.06 23.10 7.59
C ARG A 103 -0.63 23.22 7.06
N PRO A 104 0.23 24.03 7.70
CA PRO A 104 1.63 24.14 7.33
C PRO A 104 2.29 22.76 7.29
N LYS A 105 2.90 22.42 6.16
CA LYS A 105 3.59 21.14 5.97
C LYS A 105 4.99 21.25 6.52
N LEU A 106 5.52 20.19 7.15
CA LEU A 106 6.89 20.23 7.66
C LEU A 106 7.90 20.54 6.55
N LYS A 107 7.69 20.04 5.33
CA LYS A 107 8.51 20.38 4.16
C LYS A 107 8.59 21.89 3.89
N GLN A 108 7.54 22.65 4.22
CA GLN A 108 7.48 24.10 4.00
C GLN A 108 8.07 24.86 5.19
N THR A 109 7.76 24.44 6.42
CA THR A 109 8.18 25.14 7.64
C THR A 109 9.63 24.84 8.03
N ASP A 110 10.08 23.59 7.84
CA ASP A 110 11.44 23.13 8.14
C ASP A 110 11.88 22.06 7.11
N PRO A 111 12.41 22.48 5.95
CA PRO A 111 12.87 21.58 4.91
C PRO A 111 13.99 20.64 5.35
N LEU A 112 14.83 21.05 6.31
CA LEU A 112 15.95 20.24 6.79
C LEU A 112 15.44 19.10 7.67
N ALA A 113 14.56 19.39 8.64
CA ALA A 113 13.92 18.35 9.44
C ALA A 113 13.07 17.41 8.57
N ALA A 114 12.36 17.94 7.57
CA ALA A 114 11.62 17.13 6.60
C ALA A 114 12.55 16.16 5.85
N HIS A 115 13.71 16.64 5.38
CA HIS A 115 14.69 15.80 4.71
C HIS A 115 15.22 14.69 5.62
N GLU A 116 15.55 15.00 6.88
CA GLU A 116 16.01 14.00 7.85
C GLU A 116 14.95 12.94 8.17
N LYS A 117 13.66 13.32 8.23
CA LYS A 117 12.56 12.35 8.36
C LYS A 117 12.43 11.46 7.12
N CYS A 118 12.49 12.05 5.93
CA CYS A 118 12.38 11.31 4.67
C CYS A 118 13.49 10.27 4.48
N LYS A 119 14.69 10.48 5.05
CA LYS A 119 15.78 9.47 5.03
C LYS A 119 15.40 8.16 5.72
N LYS A 120 14.42 8.17 6.61
CA LYS A 120 13.93 6.98 7.33
C LYS A 120 12.90 6.17 6.53
N ILE A 121 12.41 6.71 5.40
CA ILE A 121 11.49 5.98 4.53
C ILE A 121 12.23 4.82 3.89
N GLN A 122 11.62 3.64 3.94
CA GLN A 122 12.19 2.44 3.34
C GLN A 122 11.22 1.84 2.32
N GLY A 123 11.65 1.76 1.06
CA GLY A 123 10.79 1.28 -0.02
C GLY A 123 9.61 2.21 -0.30
N PHE A 124 8.49 1.61 -0.71
CA PHE A 124 7.29 2.32 -1.19
C PHE A 124 6.00 1.89 -0.49
N ILE A 125 6.06 0.88 0.36
CA ILE A 125 4.85 0.41 1.03
C ILE A 125 4.37 1.42 2.07
N VAL A 126 3.06 1.66 2.10
CA VAL A 126 2.39 2.51 3.09
C VAL A 126 1.13 1.80 3.58
N GLU A 127 0.78 2.00 4.84
CA GLU A 127 -0.49 1.52 5.40
C GLU A 127 -1.66 2.25 4.74
N PHE A 128 -2.67 1.50 4.29
CA PHE A 128 -3.85 2.08 3.66
C PHE A 128 -4.81 2.63 4.74
N PRO A 129 -5.23 3.91 4.66
CA PRO A 129 -6.06 4.54 5.68
C PRO A 129 -7.53 4.13 5.54
N LEU A 130 -7.97 3.20 6.39
CA LEU A 130 -9.34 2.66 6.38
C LEU A 130 -10.40 3.62 6.94
N ASP A 131 -10.01 4.64 7.71
CA ASP A 131 -10.90 5.61 8.34
C ASP A 131 -11.05 6.91 7.54
N PHE A 132 -10.39 7.03 6.38
CA PHE A 132 -10.49 8.22 5.54
C PHE A 132 -11.92 8.40 5.03
N LEU A 133 -12.53 9.55 5.34
CA LEU A 133 -13.91 9.89 5.00
C LEU A 133 -14.97 8.89 5.51
N ALA A 134 -14.66 8.14 6.57
CA ALA A 134 -15.53 7.09 7.09
C ALA A 134 -16.89 7.59 7.63
N ASP A 135 -16.99 8.88 7.96
CA ASP A 135 -18.21 9.47 8.52
C ASP A 135 -19.06 10.17 7.43
N ASP A 136 -18.62 10.14 6.17
CA ASP A 136 -19.34 10.69 5.02
C ASP A 136 -19.97 9.63 4.11
N VAL A 137 -21.04 10.02 3.42
CA VAL A 137 -21.62 9.21 2.34
C VAL A 137 -20.85 9.49 1.05
N LEU A 138 -19.98 8.56 0.66
CA LEU A 138 -19.13 8.69 -0.53
C LEU A 138 -19.87 8.51 -1.87
N MET A 139 -21.16 8.18 -1.84
CA MET A 139 -21.97 8.09 -3.04
C MET A 139 -22.22 9.49 -3.61
N PRO A 140 -22.16 9.68 -4.94
CA PRO A 140 -22.53 10.94 -5.55
C PRO A 140 -23.97 11.33 -5.18
N LYS A 141 -24.21 12.62 -4.97
CA LYS A 141 -25.54 13.12 -4.65
C LYS A 141 -26.46 12.91 -5.85
N TRP A 142 -27.68 12.42 -5.60
CA TRP A 142 -28.65 12.07 -6.64
C TRP A 142 -28.95 13.19 -7.66
N ASN A 143 -28.78 14.45 -7.25
CA ASN A 143 -29.02 15.63 -8.06
C ASN A 143 -27.81 16.09 -8.89
N THR A 144 -26.71 15.33 -8.91
CA THR A 144 -25.57 15.57 -9.81
C THR A 144 -25.58 14.60 -10.99
N SER A 145 -24.79 14.89 -12.03
CA SER A 145 -24.58 14.00 -13.17
C SER A 145 -24.13 12.61 -12.75
N GLU A 146 -23.24 12.54 -11.76
CA GLU A 146 -22.67 11.30 -11.24
C GLU A 146 -23.68 10.51 -10.40
N GLY A 147 -24.61 11.19 -9.71
CA GLY A 147 -25.67 10.54 -8.93
C GLY A 147 -26.83 10.01 -9.76
N MET A 148 -27.03 10.57 -10.95
CA MET A 148 -27.97 10.03 -11.95
C MET A 148 -27.38 8.88 -12.76
N ALA A 149 -26.05 8.72 -12.74
CA ALA A 149 -25.38 7.64 -13.44
C ALA A 149 -25.65 6.27 -12.79
N PRO A 150 -25.75 5.18 -13.58
CA PRO A 150 -25.90 3.85 -13.02
C PRO A 150 -24.72 3.49 -12.10
N ILE A 151 -25.01 2.89 -10.94
CA ILE A 151 -23.97 2.44 -9.98
C ILE A 151 -22.94 1.50 -10.64
N LEU A 152 -23.35 0.78 -11.68
CA LEU A 152 -22.49 -0.10 -12.48
C LEU A 152 -21.32 0.63 -13.17
N LEU A 153 -21.31 1.97 -13.23
CA LEU A 153 -20.12 2.69 -13.69
C LEU A 153 -18.96 2.67 -12.68
N TRP A 154 -19.25 2.44 -11.39
CA TRP A 154 -18.27 2.56 -10.30
C TRP A 154 -17.79 1.20 -9.76
N THR A 155 -18.61 0.16 -9.88
CA THR A 155 -18.27 -1.25 -9.59
C THR A 155 -17.92 -1.94 -10.87
#